data_AF-A0A2J6J172-F1
#
_entry.id   AF-A0A2J6J172-F1
#
_cell.length_a   1.000
_cell.length_b   1.000
_cell.length_c   1.000
_cell.angle_alpha   90.00
_cell.angle_beta   90.00
_cell.angle_gamma   90.00
#
_symmetry.space_group_name_H-M   'P 1'
#
loop_
_entity.id
_entity.type
_entity.pdbx_description
1 polymer ?
#
loop_
_entity_poly.entity_id
_entity_poly.type
_entity_poly.pdbx_seq_one_letter_code
_entity_poly.pdbx_strand_id
1 'polypeptide(L)'
;MVALLKEQGFTLVELLVSMAIFAFGVLAVVTMQYVSTTTNLKSRHVTEGAVIAQSKVEELMGLDYDDALLEETVVDGDLDSGSGSTIGKTITEELDTTDHQDYADPLYKLGWNVKPDYPFNDTKTVRVIVKWTDKGIKKNFSLDLVKSRGD
;
A
#
# COMPACT_ATOMS: atom_id res chain seq x y z
N MET A 1 62.54 19.72 29.08
CA MET A 1 62.87 19.38 27.68
C MET A 1 61.56 18.97 27.03
N VAL A 2 60.95 19.85 26.24
CA VAL A 2 59.68 19.57 25.55
C VAL A 2 60.05 19.15 24.13
N ALA A 3 59.82 17.88 23.81
CA ALA A 3 59.94 17.39 22.43
C ALA A 3 58.78 17.98 21.63
N LEU A 4 59.07 18.96 20.77
CA LEU A 4 58.12 19.43 19.77
C LEU A 4 57.88 18.28 18.79
N LEU A 5 56.70 17.65 18.88
CA LEU A 5 56.22 16.69 17.88
C LEU A 5 56.20 17.41 16.53
N LYS A 6 57.00 16.93 15.60
CA LYS A 6 57.15 17.49 14.25
C LYS A 6 55.87 17.18 13.47
N GLU A 7 54.95 18.14 13.37
CA GLU A 7 53.76 18.00 12.55
C GLU A 7 54.14 17.99 11.07
N GLN A 8 54.26 16.80 10.49
CA GLN A 8 54.45 16.63 9.06
C GLN A 8 53.09 16.79 8.38
N GLY A 9 52.93 17.84 7.57
CA GLY A 9 51.72 18.05 6.78
C GLY A 9 51.51 16.93 5.75
N PHE A 10 50.26 16.72 5.35
CA PHE A 10 49.89 15.72 4.35
C PHE A 10 50.50 15.99 2.98
N THR A 11 50.90 14.93 2.28
CA THR A 11 51.33 15.04 0.88
C THR A 11 50.12 15.19 -0.06
N LEU A 12 50.30 15.85 -1.21
CA LEU A 12 49.25 15.97 -2.22
C LEU A 12 48.75 14.59 -2.69
N VAL A 13 49.66 13.62 -2.77
CA VAL A 13 49.35 12.24 -3.18
C VAL A 13 48.47 11.55 -2.14
N GLU A 14 48.72 11.72 -0.84
CA GLU A 14 47.85 11.16 0.21
C GLU A 14 46.44 11.74 0.17
N LEU A 15 46.29 13.04 -0.11
CA LEU A 15 44.98 13.66 -0.27
C LEU A 15 44.22 13.05 -1.46
N LEU A 16 44.91 12.88 -2.60
CA LEU A 16 44.32 12.29 -3.80
C LEU A 16 43.89 10.83 -3.57
N VAL A 17 44.73 10.03 -2.90
CA VAL A 17 44.39 8.65 -2.54
C VAL A 17 43.21 8.61 -1.56
N SER A 18 43.18 9.50 -0.56
CA SER A 18 42.08 9.60 0.41
C SER A 18 40.75 9.96 -0.26
N MET A 19 40.78 10.92 -1.19
CA MET A 19 39.60 11.32 -1.98
C MET A 19 39.10 10.17 -2.86
N ALA A 20 40.00 9.38 -3.44
CA ALA A 20 39.62 8.21 -4.24
C ALA A 20 38.92 7.15 -3.38
N ILE A 21 39.48 6.82 -2.21
CA ILE A 21 38.87 5.86 -1.28
C ILE A 21 37.53 6.40 -0.77
N PHE A 22 37.45 7.68 -0.43
CA PHE A 22 36.22 8.33 0.01
C PHE A 22 35.13 8.27 -1.07
N ALA A 23 35.47 8.51 -2.34
CA ALA A 23 34.53 8.42 -3.45
C ALA A 23 33.91 7.03 -3.57
N PHE A 24 34.69 5.95 -3.42
CA PHE A 24 34.15 4.58 -3.38
C PHE A 24 33.21 4.36 -2.19
N GLY A 25 33.55 4.91 -1.02
CA GLY A 25 32.70 4.83 0.17
C GLY A 25 31.35 5.53 0.00
N VAL A 26 31.34 6.74 -0.56
CA VAL A 26 30.10 7.52 -0.77
C VAL A 26 29.15 6.83 -1.75
N LEU A 27 29.65 6.17 -2.80
CA LEU A 27 28.81 5.44 -3.75
C LEU A 27 28.03 4.31 -3.05
N ALA A 28 28.66 3.60 -2.10
CA ALA A 28 27.98 2.57 -1.32
C ALA A 28 26.87 3.13 -0.42
N VAL A 29 27.06 4.34 0.13
CA VAL A 29 26.04 5.00 0.95
C VAL A 29 24.86 5.47 0.09
N VAL A 30 25.13 6.00 -1.11
CA VAL A 30 24.08 6.46 -2.04
C VAL A 30 23.16 5.32 -2.45
N THR A 31 23.70 4.12 -2.72
CA THR A 31 22.87 2.96 -3.06
C THR A 31 22.01 2.52 -1.87
N MET A 32 22.54 2.54 -0.65
CA MET A 32 21.76 2.26 0.57
C MET A 32 20.63 3.27 0.76
N GLN A 33 20.91 4.56 0.57
CA GLN A 33 19.90 5.62 0.69
C GLN A 33 18.74 5.40 -0.30
N TYR A 34 19.07 5.03 -1.54
CA TYR A 34 18.08 4.73 -2.57
C TYR A 34 17.18 3.54 -2.16
N VAL A 35 17.78 2.43 -1.75
CA VAL A 35 17.03 1.22 -1.35
C VAL A 35 16.17 1.49 -0.11
N SER A 36 16.72 2.15 0.90
CA SER A 36 16.00 2.48 2.14
C SER A 36 14.79 3.37 1.88
N THR A 37 14.97 4.44 1.10
CA THR A 37 13.88 5.37 0.78
C THR A 37 12.76 4.67 0.01
N THR A 38 13.11 3.87 -0.99
CA THR A 38 12.10 3.18 -1.82
C THR A 38 11.38 2.07 -1.06
N THR A 39 12.07 1.38 -0.17
CA THR A 39 11.46 0.37 0.70
C THR A 39 10.53 1.02 1.72
N ASN A 40 10.97 2.10 2.37
CA ASN A 40 10.15 2.83 3.34
C ASN A 40 8.87 3.38 2.71
N LEU A 41 8.95 3.93 1.49
CA LEU A 41 7.75 4.40 0.79
C LEU A 41 6.75 3.26 0.49
N LYS A 42 7.24 2.09 0.06
CA LYS A 42 6.40 0.91 -0.15
C LYS A 42 5.72 0.45 1.15
N SER A 43 6.49 0.34 2.23
CA SER A 43 5.97 -0.04 3.54
C SER A 43 4.92 0.95 4.05
N ARG A 44 5.13 2.25 3.81
CA ARG A 44 4.15 3.28 4.13
C ARG A 44 2.85 3.08 3.36
N HIS A 45 2.91 2.82 2.05
CA HIS A 45 1.71 2.59 1.24
C HIS A 45 0.89 1.38 1.70
N VAL A 46 1.57 0.27 2.04
CA VAL A 46 0.87 -0.92 2.56
C VAL A 46 0.23 -0.62 3.92
N THR A 47 0.92 0.11 4.79
CA THR A 47 0.39 0.47 6.12
C THR A 47 -0.82 1.39 6.01
N GLU A 48 -0.72 2.47 5.22
CA GLU A 48 -1.83 3.41 5.00
C GLU A 48 -3.02 2.72 4.33
N GLY A 49 -2.77 1.90 3.30
CA GLY A 49 -3.82 1.12 2.63
C GLY A 49 -4.52 0.13 3.56
N ALA A 50 -3.79 -0.52 4.47
CA ALA A 50 -4.37 -1.41 5.47
C ALA A 50 -5.22 -0.65 6.49
N VAL A 51 -4.77 0.52 6.96
CA VAL A 51 -5.55 1.37 7.88
C VAL A 51 -6.85 1.84 7.21
N ILE A 52 -6.81 2.23 5.94
CA ILE A 52 -8.01 2.63 5.19
C ILE A 52 -8.98 1.46 5.04
N ALA A 53 -8.48 0.29 4.64
CA ALA A 53 -9.31 -0.91 4.52
C ALA A 53 -9.95 -1.28 5.86
N GLN A 54 -9.17 -1.28 6.94
CA GLN A 54 -9.65 -1.57 8.28
C GLN A 54 -10.73 -0.57 8.73
N SER A 55 -10.51 0.72 8.53
CA SER A 55 -11.49 1.76 8.88
C SER A 55 -12.81 1.54 8.13
N LYS A 56 -12.77 1.15 6.85
CA LYS A 56 -14.00 0.84 6.11
C LYS A 56 -14.65 -0.44 6.60
N VAL A 57 -13.88 -1.48 6.91
CA VAL A 57 -14.41 -2.70 7.52
C VAL A 57 -15.13 -2.39 8.85
N GLU A 58 -14.55 -1.56 9.71
CA GLU A 58 -15.16 -1.15 10.98
C GLU A 58 -16.48 -0.39 10.77
N GLU A 59 -16.52 0.52 9.78
CA GLU A 59 -17.74 1.22 9.37
C GLU A 59 -18.83 0.23 8.92
N LEU A 60 -18.50 -0.68 7.99
CA LEU A 60 -19.43 -1.68 7.44
C LEU A 60 -19.89 -2.70 8.49
N MET A 61 -19.02 -3.05 9.45
CA MET A 61 -19.38 -3.90 10.57
C MET A 61 -20.40 -3.22 11.51
N GLY A 62 -20.36 -1.90 11.63
CA GLY A 62 -21.29 -1.12 12.46
C GLY A 62 -22.68 -0.92 11.83
N LEU A 63 -22.85 -1.19 10.53
CA LEU A 63 -24.13 -1.05 9.84
C LEU A 63 -25.12 -2.18 10.19
N ASP A 64 -26.40 -1.99 9.89
CA ASP A 64 -27.39 -3.06 10.02
C ASP A 64 -27.23 -4.10 8.90
N TYR A 65 -27.73 -5.32 9.09
CA TYR A 65 -27.60 -6.39 8.08
C TYR A 65 -28.29 -6.05 6.75
N ASP A 66 -29.41 -5.33 6.81
CA ASP A 66 -30.23 -4.94 5.65
C ASP A 66 -29.86 -3.52 5.15
N ASP A 67 -28.69 -2.98 5.51
CA ASP A 67 -28.22 -1.68 5.01
C ASP A 67 -27.88 -1.74 3.51
N ALA A 68 -28.20 -0.66 2.79
CA ALA A 68 -27.96 -0.53 1.34
C ALA A 68 -26.48 -0.69 0.96
N LEU A 69 -25.54 -0.26 1.81
CA LEU A 69 -24.10 -0.42 1.57
C LEU A 69 -23.62 -1.89 1.71
N LEU A 70 -24.49 -2.77 2.21
CA LEU A 70 -24.31 -4.21 2.32
C LEU A 70 -25.26 -4.96 1.36
N GLU A 71 -25.77 -4.31 0.32
CA GLU A 71 -26.50 -4.97 -0.75
C GLU A 71 -25.57 -5.35 -1.90
N GLU A 72 -25.79 -6.51 -2.50
CA GLU A 72 -25.17 -6.89 -3.76
C GLU A 72 -25.77 -6.03 -4.88
N THR A 73 -24.94 -5.32 -5.62
CA THR A 73 -25.39 -4.45 -6.72
C THR A 73 -25.09 -5.06 -8.09
N VAL A 74 -24.03 -5.86 -8.18
CA VAL A 74 -23.63 -6.60 -9.38
C VAL A 74 -24.23 -7.99 -9.34
N VAL A 75 -24.92 -8.39 -10.42
CA VAL A 75 -25.52 -9.73 -10.56
C VAL A 75 -24.42 -10.80 -10.52
N ASP A 76 -24.47 -11.71 -9.54
CA ASP A 76 -23.46 -12.77 -9.25
C ASP A 76 -22.22 -12.22 -8.52
N GLY A 77 -22.45 -11.54 -7.40
CA GLY A 77 -21.49 -10.87 -6.51
C GLY A 77 -20.14 -11.57 -6.46
N ASP A 78 -19.25 -11.14 -7.34
CA ASP A 78 -17.88 -11.61 -7.42
C ASP A 78 -17.05 -10.76 -6.47
N LEU A 79 -16.61 -11.38 -5.38
CA LEU A 79 -15.77 -10.74 -4.37
C LEU A 79 -14.47 -10.20 -4.99
N ASP A 80 -13.98 -10.78 -6.09
CA ASP A 80 -12.74 -10.37 -6.76
C ASP A 80 -12.91 -9.30 -7.85
N SER A 81 -14.13 -8.83 -8.08
CA SER A 81 -14.40 -7.69 -8.99
C SER A 81 -13.51 -6.51 -8.60
N GLY A 82 -12.84 -5.90 -9.58
CA GLY A 82 -11.92 -4.79 -9.37
C GLY A 82 -10.64 -5.07 -8.59
N SER A 83 -10.43 -6.28 -8.05
CA SER A 83 -9.17 -6.68 -7.38
C SER A 83 -8.01 -6.77 -8.38
N GLY A 84 -8.27 -7.35 -9.55
CA GLY A 84 -7.27 -7.58 -10.60
C GLY A 84 -6.71 -6.31 -11.24
N SER A 85 -5.58 -6.45 -11.93
CA SER A 85 -4.98 -5.37 -12.75
C SER A 85 -5.12 -5.70 -14.23
N THR A 86 -5.91 -4.89 -14.95
CA THR A 86 -6.10 -4.97 -16.39
C THR A 86 -5.24 -3.93 -17.09
N ILE A 87 -4.52 -4.34 -18.13
CA ILE A 87 -3.70 -3.44 -18.94
C ILE A 87 -4.61 -2.41 -19.63
N GLY A 88 -4.20 -1.14 -19.62
CA GLY A 88 -4.90 -0.05 -20.31
C GLY A 88 -6.09 0.55 -19.55
N LYS A 89 -6.57 -0.09 -18.48
CA LYS A 89 -7.51 0.53 -17.54
C LYS A 89 -6.76 1.40 -16.53
N THR A 90 -7.44 2.34 -15.90
CA THR A 90 -7.00 3.05 -14.69
C THR A 90 -7.38 2.25 -13.44
N ILE A 91 -7.02 2.71 -12.23
CA ILE A 91 -7.49 2.08 -10.99
C ILE A 91 -9.00 2.31 -10.82
N THR A 92 -9.48 3.52 -11.14
CA THR A 92 -10.90 3.88 -11.05
C THR A 92 -11.74 2.99 -11.96
N GLU A 93 -11.36 2.81 -13.22
CA GLU A 93 -12.11 1.93 -14.14
C GLU A 93 -12.09 0.45 -13.75
N GLU A 94 -11.12 0.01 -12.94
CA GLU A 94 -11.11 -1.33 -12.36
C GLU A 94 -12.03 -1.41 -11.14
N LEU A 95 -11.99 -0.40 -10.29
CA LEU A 95 -12.87 -0.33 -9.12
C LEU A 95 -14.31 -0.03 -9.51
N ASP A 96 -14.61 0.61 -10.63
CA ASP A 96 -16.00 0.82 -11.08
C ASP A 96 -16.74 -0.50 -11.42
N THR A 97 -16.05 -1.65 -11.44
CA THR A 97 -16.69 -2.98 -11.54
C THR A 97 -17.09 -3.58 -10.20
N THR A 98 -16.64 -2.98 -9.10
CA THR A 98 -16.98 -3.38 -7.73
C THR A 98 -18.39 -2.87 -7.38
N ASP A 99 -19.08 -3.49 -6.41
CA ASP A 99 -20.44 -3.11 -6.03
C ASP A 99 -20.53 -1.65 -5.57
N HIS A 100 -19.58 -1.23 -4.73
CA HIS A 100 -19.58 0.08 -4.10
C HIS A 100 -18.19 0.68 -4.02
N GLN A 101 -18.07 1.99 -4.26
CA GLN A 101 -16.79 2.69 -4.31
C GLN A 101 -16.73 3.87 -3.34
N ASP A 102 -15.53 4.15 -2.86
CA ASP A 102 -15.20 5.41 -2.19
C ASP A 102 -13.83 5.92 -2.66
N TYR A 103 -13.82 7.14 -3.18
CA TYR A 103 -12.64 7.78 -3.75
C TYR A 103 -12.23 9.04 -2.98
N ALA A 104 -12.62 9.15 -1.70
CA ALA A 104 -12.33 10.29 -0.83
C ALA A 104 -10.82 10.60 -0.73
N ASP A 105 -9.96 9.57 -0.74
CA ASP A 105 -8.51 9.76 -0.70
C ASP A 105 -7.93 10.00 -2.12
N PRO A 106 -7.00 10.96 -2.31
CA PRO A 106 -6.40 11.23 -3.61
C PRO A 106 -5.41 10.14 -4.07
N LEU A 107 -4.73 9.45 -3.16
CA LEU A 107 -3.72 8.43 -3.46
C LEU A 107 -4.31 7.01 -3.44
N TYR A 108 -5.24 6.75 -2.52
CA TYR A 108 -5.87 5.45 -2.35
C TYR A 108 -7.30 5.47 -2.89
N LYS A 109 -7.65 4.43 -3.62
CA LYS A 109 -9.01 4.23 -4.14
C LYS A 109 -9.57 2.98 -3.52
N LEU A 110 -10.80 3.08 -3.02
CA LEU A 110 -11.47 2.02 -2.28
C LEU A 110 -12.66 1.52 -3.08
N GLY A 111 -12.83 0.21 -3.10
CA GLY A 111 -14.06 -0.46 -3.48
C GLY A 111 -14.40 -1.56 -2.50
N TRP A 112 -15.65 -1.95 -2.41
CA TRP A 112 -16.04 -3.16 -1.69
C TRP A 112 -17.11 -3.93 -2.45
N ASN A 113 -16.99 -5.25 -2.36
CA ASN A 113 -17.90 -6.20 -2.99
C ASN A 113 -18.63 -6.96 -1.91
N VAL A 114 -19.92 -7.19 -2.13
CA VAL A 114 -20.80 -7.87 -1.19
C VAL A 114 -21.32 -9.14 -1.85
N LYS A 115 -21.11 -10.27 -1.17
CA LYS A 115 -21.66 -11.56 -1.57
C LYS A 115 -22.58 -12.10 -0.46
N PRO A 116 -23.91 -12.09 -0.67
CA PRO A 116 -24.85 -12.70 0.26
C PRO A 116 -24.79 -14.23 0.19
N ASP A 117 -25.23 -14.86 1.28
CA ASP A 117 -25.31 -16.32 1.48
C ASP A 117 -23.99 -17.06 1.21
N TYR A 118 -22.87 -16.42 1.54
CA TYR A 118 -21.54 -16.98 1.37
C TYR A 118 -20.64 -16.71 2.58
N PRO A 119 -19.88 -17.71 3.10
CA PRO A 119 -19.90 -19.12 2.68
C PRO A 119 -21.09 -19.92 3.25
N PHE A 120 -21.87 -19.32 4.16
CA PHE A 120 -23.05 -19.93 4.77
C PHE A 120 -24.31 -19.10 4.47
N ASN A 121 -25.47 -19.76 4.51
CA ASN A 121 -26.76 -19.07 4.39
C ASN A 121 -26.91 -18.03 5.52
N ASP A 122 -27.60 -16.93 5.25
CA ASP A 122 -27.82 -15.82 6.20
C ASP A 122 -26.52 -15.11 6.65
N THR A 123 -25.47 -15.23 5.85
CA THR A 123 -24.22 -14.45 6.02
C THR A 123 -23.91 -13.66 4.78
N LYS A 124 -23.42 -12.42 4.96
CA LYS A 124 -22.87 -11.59 3.90
C LYS A 124 -21.35 -11.55 4.06
N THR A 125 -20.62 -11.96 3.04
CA THR A 125 -19.19 -11.70 2.95
C THR A 125 -19.00 -10.37 2.24
N VAL A 126 -18.22 -9.47 2.84
CA VAL A 126 -17.82 -8.21 2.20
C VAL A 126 -16.31 -8.19 2.05
N ARG A 127 -15.84 -8.06 0.81
CA ARG A 127 -14.42 -7.88 0.50
C ARG A 127 -14.18 -6.41 0.22
N VAL A 128 -13.40 -5.76 1.08
CA VAL A 128 -12.93 -4.39 0.91
C VAL A 128 -11.61 -4.42 0.15
N ILE A 129 -11.47 -3.63 -0.91
CA ILE A 129 -10.33 -3.58 -1.82
C ILE A 129 -9.82 -2.13 -1.86
N VAL A 130 -8.59 -1.93 -1.43
CA VAL A 130 -7.86 -0.66 -1.56
C VAL A 130 -6.83 -0.79 -2.66
N LYS A 131 -6.78 0.17 -3.58
CA LYS A 131 -5.81 0.21 -4.68
C LYS A 131 -5.08 1.53 -4.73
N TRP A 132 -3.80 1.46 -5.07
CA TRP A 132 -2.94 2.62 -5.29
C TRP A 132 -1.95 2.34 -6.41
N THR A 133 -1.33 3.40 -6.94
CA THR A 133 -0.26 3.28 -7.93
C THR A 133 1.08 3.57 -7.29
N ASP A 134 2.00 2.62 -7.35
CA ASP A 134 3.41 2.80 -6.96
C ASP A 134 4.29 2.75 -8.22
N LYS A 135 4.90 3.88 -8.58
CA LYS A 135 5.79 4.02 -9.75
C LYS A 135 5.20 3.46 -11.06
N GLY A 136 3.90 3.69 -11.28
CA GLY A 136 3.17 3.21 -12.46
C GLY A 136 2.70 1.75 -12.39
N ILE A 137 3.03 1.03 -11.32
CA ILE A 137 2.52 -0.31 -11.04
C ILE A 137 1.33 -0.18 -10.11
N LYS A 138 0.18 -0.73 -10.53
CA LYS A 138 -1.00 -0.81 -9.67
C LYS A 138 -0.78 -1.87 -8.61
N LYS A 139 -1.14 -1.52 -7.37
CA LYS A 139 -1.11 -2.40 -6.21
C LYS A 139 -2.49 -2.42 -5.57
N ASN A 140 -2.78 -3.52 -4.89
CA ASN A 140 -4.00 -3.67 -4.12
C ASN A 140 -3.68 -4.23 -2.73
N PHE A 141 -4.61 -3.99 -1.82
CA PHE A 141 -4.71 -4.64 -0.53
C PHE A 141 -6.19 -4.93 -0.31
N SER A 142 -6.53 -6.14 0.09
CA SER A 142 -7.93 -6.53 0.32
C SER A 142 -8.11 -7.18 1.69
N LEU A 143 -9.26 -6.92 2.30
CA LEU A 143 -9.65 -7.49 3.58
C LEU A 143 -11.10 -7.99 3.50
N ASP A 144 -11.32 -9.19 4.02
CA ASP A 144 -12.63 -9.83 4.01
C ASP A 144 -13.23 -9.78 5.41
N LEU A 145 -14.51 -9.45 5.47
CA LEU A 145 -15.34 -9.56 6.66
C LEU A 145 -16.54 -10.45 6.34
N VAL A 146 -16.99 -11.21 7.34
CA VAL A 146 -18.24 -11.98 7.26
C VAL A 146 -19.18 -11.45 8.32
N LYS A 147 -20.37 -11.02 7.91
CA LYS A 147 -21.42 -10.56 8.80
C LYS A 147 -22.57 -11.56 8.76
N SER A 148 -22.93 -12.09 9.92
CA SER A 148 -24.16 -12.88 10.05
C SER A 148 -25.36 -11.97 10.29
N ARG A 149 -26.54 -12.40 9.86
CA ARG A 149 -27.80 -11.84 10.35
C ARG A 149 -27.83 -12.04 11.87
N GLY A 150 -27.86 -10.96 12.64
CA GLY A 150 -28.09 -11.05 14.08
C GLY A 150 -29.52 -11.52 14.34
N ASP A 151 -29.71 -12.40 15.32
CA ASP A 151 -31.03 -12.71 15.88
C ASP A 151 -31.67 -11.47 16.53
#